data_AF-A0A0P4VU80-F1
#
_entry.id   AF-A0A0P4VU80-F1
#
_cell.length_a   1.000
_cell.length_b   1.000
_cell.length_c   1.000
_cell.angle_alpha   90.00
_cell.angle_beta   90.00
_cell.angle_gamma   90.00
#
_symmetry.space_group_name_H-M   'P 1'
#
loop_
_entity.id
_entity.type
_entity.pdbx_description
1 polymer ?
#
loop_
_entity_poly.entity_id
_entity_poly.type
_entity_poly.pdbx_seq_one_letter_code
_entity_poly.pdbx_strand_id
1 'polypeptide(L)'
;MRFLVGGPIGFLWDLGFYANCQKYWWKDILFLDNLYLNDPACVGQAWYLGTDTQLYLVAPLIILPLYFLKKFGKAWLFLLTAASAVIPAAIIYQYNLPPTSLTNPLVTSEMSNEYMQKIYCPSWTRASPWLVGVWLGYIIYRQGNTRYKMNALTVTVGWTLAAITGLLVVFGMYSYNRVVVPMPYEVMTQVVYGGGHRLAWGAVLVWVVFACHNGYGGLVNGFLSHPVWQPVSRLTYTTYLLALPLQSILHYNTSQGGAYYFTHLNTIISTVGAVVLTLPLSLLLSLLAESPVVGLERLLLRPNHSTPRPAPPSEEKAAPPPPINPAFRNGEMAEEGTSTTTTTATAGFSNPVFTVEKVAKGS
;
A
#
# COMPACT_ATOMS: atom_id res chain seq x y z
N MET A 1 17.98 18.59 8.98
CA MET A 1 16.72 18.65 9.77
C MET A 1 16.86 19.43 11.07
N ARG A 2 17.94 19.27 11.86
CA ARG A 2 18.14 20.01 13.14
C ARG A 2 17.87 21.52 13.04
N PHE A 3 18.41 22.19 12.02
CA PHE A 3 18.22 23.64 11.83
C PHE A 3 16.83 24.07 11.35
N LEU A 4 15.93 23.12 11.08
CA LEU A 4 14.54 23.39 10.66
C LEU A 4 13.56 23.32 11.83
N VAL A 5 14.01 22.88 13.01
CA VAL A 5 13.19 22.83 14.22
C VAL A 5 13.46 24.08 15.06
N GLY A 6 12.41 24.85 15.30
CA GLY A 6 12.42 25.99 16.22
C GLY A 6 11.34 25.88 17.30
N GLY A 7 11.27 26.89 18.16
CA GLY A 7 10.24 27.00 19.20
C GLY A 7 10.65 26.44 20.57
N PRO A 8 9.83 26.71 21.62
CA PRO A 8 10.14 26.43 23.02
C PRO A 8 10.28 24.95 23.36
N ILE A 9 9.71 24.05 22.55
CA ILE A 9 9.82 22.59 22.70
C ILE A 9 10.81 21.96 21.71
N GLY A 10 11.51 22.76 20.90
CA GLY A 10 12.48 22.25 19.91
C GLY A 10 13.65 21.48 20.54
N PHE A 11 14.00 21.74 21.80
CA PHE A 11 15.04 20.99 22.51
C PHE A 11 14.69 19.50 22.69
N LEU A 12 13.41 19.12 22.68
CA LEU A 12 12.98 17.71 22.72
C LEU A 12 13.37 16.96 21.44
N TRP A 13 13.47 17.67 20.30
CA TRP A 13 13.98 17.09 19.06
C TRP A 13 15.46 16.72 19.17
N ASP A 14 16.26 17.61 19.78
CA ASP A 14 17.70 17.38 19.97
C ASP A 14 17.96 16.27 21.01
N LEU A 15 17.21 16.25 22.13
CA LEU A 15 17.33 15.22 23.17
C LEU A 15 16.82 13.84 22.73
N GLY A 16 15.76 13.80 21.93
CA GLY A 16 15.18 12.56 21.44
C GLY A 16 15.80 12.13 20.12
N PHE A 17 15.37 12.73 19.03
CA PHE A 17 15.68 12.29 17.67
C PHE A 17 17.19 12.32 17.38
N TYR A 18 17.85 13.45 17.63
CA TYR A 18 19.27 13.61 17.28
C TYR A 18 20.17 12.67 18.09
N ALA A 19 20.00 12.63 19.41
CA ALA A 19 20.78 11.75 20.29
C ALA A 19 20.56 10.26 19.97
N ASN A 20 19.31 9.84 19.74
CA ASN A 20 19.01 8.46 19.37
C ASN A 20 19.65 8.10 18.02
N CYS A 21 19.56 8.99 17.03
CA CYS A 21 20.16 8.76 15.72
C CYS A 21 21.68 8.66 15.73
N GLN A 22 22.37 9.47 16.52
CA GLN A 22 23.83 9.37 16.64
C GLN A 22 24.28 7.99 17.11
N LYS A 23 23.51 7.35 18.00
CA LYS A 23 23.86 6.06 18.60
C LYS A 23 23.33 4.85 17.83
N TYR A 24 22.13 4.96 17.23
CA TYR A 24 21.37 3.82 16.72
C TYR A 24 21.07 3.84 15.22
N TRP A 25 21.63 4.80 14.44
CA TRP A 25 21.42 4.86 12.97
C TRP A 25 21.70 3.54 12.24
N TRP A 26 22.66 2.75 12.74
CA TRP A 26 23.06 1.50 12.11
C TRP A 26 21.93 0.46 12.07
N LYS A 27 20.97 0.52 13.00
CA LYS A 27 19.83 -0.40 13.03
C LYS A 27 18.93 -0.22 11.83
N ASP A 28 18.69 1.03 11.43
CA ASP A 28 17.86 1.35 10.27
C ASP A 28 18.53 0.90 8.96
N ILE A 29 19.86 1.06 8.86
CA ILE A 29 20.64 0.62 7.68
C ILE A 29 20.69 -0.91 7.58
N LEU A 30 20.82 -1.60 8.71
CA LEU A 30 20.82 -3.06 8.76
C LEU A 30 19.42 -3.67 8.80
N PHE A 31 18.34 -2.88 8.79
CA PHE A 31 16.96 -3.35 8.86
C PHE A 31 16.66 -4.18 10.12
N LEU A 32 17.21 -3.78 11.26
CA LEU A 32 17.12 -4.47 12.56
C LEU A 32 16.33 -3.67 13.62
N ASP A 33 15.83 -2.49 13.28
CA ASP A 33 15.21 -1.57 14.22
C ASP A 33 13.92 -2.14 14.85
N ASN A 34 13.17 -2.95 14.09
CA ASN A 34 11.98 -3.67 14.55
C ASN A 34 12.27 -4.95 15.36
N LEU A 35 13.54 -5.33 15.53
CA LEU A 35 13.99 -6.43 16.40
C LEU A 35 14.56 -5.93 17.72
N TYR A 36 15.18 -4.74 17.72
CA TYR A 36 15.76 -4.10 18.91
C TYR A 36 14.84 -3.03 19.50
N LEU A 37 13.59 -3.42 19.80
CA LEU A 37 12.52 -2.51 20.21
C LEU A 37 12.65 -1.91 21.62
N ASN A 38 13.55 -2.45 22.45
CA ASN A 38 13.85 -1.92 23.78
C ASN A 38 14.73 -0.67 23.73
N ASP A 39 15.46 -0.49 22.63
CA ASP A 39 16.28 0.70 22.42
C ASP A 39 15.48 1.77 21.66
N PRO A 40 15.82 3.06 21.85
CA PRO A 40 15.20 4.13 21.08
C PRO A 40 15.43 4.00 19.56
N ALA A 41 14.38 4.29 18.79
CA ALA A 41 14.45 4.36 17.34
C ALA A 41 15.15 5.65 16.87
N CYS A 42 15.93 5.57 15.79
CA CYS A 42 16.43 6.75 15.08
C CYS A 42 15.36 7.26 14.11
N VAL A 43 15.03 6.48 13.09
CA VAL A 43 13.93 6.79 12.17
C VAL A 43 12.68 6.02 12.60
N GLY A 44 11.74 6.69 13.28
CA GLY A 44 10.60 6.04 13.93
C GLY A 44 9.67 5.22 13.01
N GLN A 45 9.69 5.45 11.70
CA GLN A 45 8.95 4.68 10.69
C GLN A 45 9.78 3.60 9.98
N ALA A 46 11.08 3.49 10.26
CA ALA A 46 11.94 2.52 9.59
C ALA A 46 11.57 1.06 9.92
N TRP A 47 10.82 0.81 11.01
CA TRP A 47 10.42 -0.54 11.42
C TRP A 47 9.64 -1.28 10.34
N TYR A 48 8.94 -0.54 9.49
CA TYR A 48 8.23 -1.08 8.35
C TYR A 48 9.20 -1.56 7.27
N LEU A 49 10.27 -0.80 7.00
CA LEU A 49 11.33 -1.21 6.07
C LEU A 49 12.09 -2.41 6.60
N GLY A 50 12.34 -2.45 7.92
CA GLY A 50 12.84 -3.62 8.62
C GLY A 50 11.96 -4.84 8.37
N THR A 51 10.67 -4.68 8.59
CA THR A 51 9.66 -5.73 8.40
C THR A 51 9.59 -6.22 6.95
N ASP A 52 9.51 -5.31 5.98
CA ASP A 52 9.41 -5.66 4.55
C ASP A 52 10.65 -6.41 4.06
N THR A 53 11.84 -5.93 4.40
CA THR A 53 13.11 -6.60 4.07
C THR A 53 13.19 -8.00 4.68
N GLN A 54 12.81 -8.16 5.95
CA GLN A 54 12.82 -9.46 6.62
C GLN A 54 11.82 -10.44 6.00
N LEU A 55 10.61 -9.98 5.68
CA LEU A 55 9.61 -10.81 5.00
C LEU A 55 10.06 -11.19 3.58
N TYR A 56 10.73 -10.28 2.86
CA TYR A 56 11.34 -10.57 1.56
C TYR A 56 12.41 -11.67 1.67
N LEU A 57 13.28 -11.62 2.68
CA LEU A 57 14.28 -12.66 2.94
C LEU A 57 13.64 -14.03 3.27
N VAL A 58 12.47 -14.04 3.90
CA VAL A 58 11.70 -15.27 4.19
C VAL A 58 10.91 -15.76 2.98
N ALA A 59 10.63 -14.91 1.98
CA ALA A 59 9.81 -15.24 0.83
C ALA A 59 10.20 -16.54 0.09
N PRO A 60 11.49 -16.87 -0.13
CA PRO A 60 11.88 -18.14 -0.75
C PRO A 60 11.37 -19.38 0.00
N LEU A 61 11.29 -19.34 1.33
CA LEU A 61 10.78 -20.44 2.16
C LEU A 61 9.27 -20.68 1.97
N ILE A 62 8.57 -19.73 1.35
CA ILE A 62 7.15 -19.80 1.05
C ILE A 62 6.94 -20.09 -0.44
N ILE A 63 7.63 -19.37 -1.31
CA ILE A 63 7.50 -19.47 -2.76
C ILE A 63 8.04 -20.81 -3.29
N LEU A 64 9.18 -21.30 -2.80
CA LEU A 64 9.76 -22.55 -3.30
C LEU A 64 8.85 -23.77 -3.01
N PRO A 65 8.30 -23.98 -1.80
CA PRO A 65 7.31 -25.03 -1.58
C PRO A 65 6.03 -24.85 -2.39
N LEU A 66 5.55 -23.61 -2.61
CA LEU A 66 4.39 -23.33 -3.46
C LEU A 66 4.63 -23.74 -4.92
N TYR A 67 5.84 -23.51 -5.41
CA TYR A 67 6.22 -23.81 -6.79
C TYR A 67 6.43 -25.32 -7.01
N PHE A 68 7.28 -25.94 -6.19
CA PHE A 68 7.68 -27.35 -6.37
C PHE A 68 6.67 -28.34 -5.76
N LEU A 69 6.10 -28.04 -4.60
CA LEU A 69 5.26 -28.96 -3.82
C LEU A 69 3.82 -28.43 -3.66
N LYS A 70 3.16 -28.07 -4.76
CA LYS A 70 1.87 -27.34 -4.81
C LYS A 70 0.84 -27.64 -3.72
N LYS A 71 0.59 -28.92 -3.38
CA LYS A 71 -0.37 -29.29 -2.32
C LYS A 71 0.16 -28.89 -0.93
N PHE A 72 1.40 -29.28 -0.63
CA PHE A 72 2.09 -28.93 0.60
C PHE A 72 2.32 -27.43 0.71
N GLY A 73 2.79 -26.76 -0.35
CA GLY A 73 3.00 -25.32 -0.35
C GLY A 73 1.74 -24.51 -0.08
N LYS A 74 0.57 -24.91 -0.61
CA LYS A 74 -0.71 -24.27 -0.28
C LYS A 74 -1.11 -24.48 1.17
N ALA A 75 -0.94 -25.70 1.70
CA ALA A 75 -1.21 -25.99 3.10
C ALA A 75 -0.28 -25.19 4.02
N TRP A 76 1.01 -25.10 3.66
CA TRP A 76 2.03 -24.31 4.34
C TRP A 76 1.67 -22.82 4.36
N LEU A 77 1.35 -22.23 3.21
CA LEU A 77 0.93 -20.84 3.12
C LEU A 77 -0.35 -20.58 3.93
N PHE A 78 -1.31 -21.51 3.93
CA PHE A 78 -2.52 -21.41 4.75
C PHE A 78 -2.19 -21.41 6.25
N LEU A 79 -1.35 -22.34 6.69
CA LEU A 79 -0.90 -22.41 8.09
C LEU A 79 -0.21 -21.12 8.53
N LEU A 80 0.69 -20.57 7.70
CA LEU A 80 1.36 -19.29 7.99
C LEU A 80 0.36 -18.12 8.06
N THR A 81 -0.63 -18.09 7.16
CA THR A 81 -1.66 -17.04 7.14
C THR A 81 -2.57 -17.13 8.38
N ALA A 82 -2.91 -18.35 8.82
CA ALA A 82 -3.67 -18.56 10.05
C ALA A 82 -2.84 -18.14 11.28
N ALA A 83 -1.56 -18.56 11.32
CA ALA A 83 -0.64 -18.19 12.41
C ALA A 83 -0.47 -16.68 12.52
N SER A 84 -0.38 -15.95 11.40
CA SER A 84 -0.20 -14.49 11.41
C SER A 84 -1.40 -13.72 11.99
N ALA A 85 -2.59 -14.32 12.04
CA ALA A 85 -3.75 -13.76 12.73
C ALA A 85 -3.88 -14.25 14.19
N VAL A 86 -3.53 -15.52 14.45
CA VAL A 86 -3.62 -16.12 15.79
C VAL A 86 -2.56 -15.58 16.74
N ILE A 87 -1.32 -15.41 16.28
CA ILE A 87 -0.21 -14.89 17.11
C ILE A 87 -0.54 -13.51 17.72
N PRO A 88 -0.91 -12.48 16.93
CA PRO A 88 -1.26 -11.18 17.52
C PRO A 88 -2.49 -11.28 18.43
N ALA A 89 -3.49 -12.09 18.10
CA ALA A 89 -4.64 -12.31 19.00
C ALA A 89 -4.22 -12.90 20.36
N ALA A 90 -3.35 -13.91 20.35
CA ALA A 90 -2.84 -14.55 21.55
C ALA A 90 -2.00 -13.60 22.41
N ILE A 91 -1.13 -12.79 21.78
CA ILE A 91 -0.34 -11.77 22.50
C ILE A 91 -1.26 -10.71 23.09
N ILE A 92 -2.24 -10.19 22.34
CA ILE A 92 -3.18 -9.18 22.84
C ILE A 92 -3.95 -9.71 24.05
N TYR A 93 -4.43 -10.95 23.99
CA TYR A 93 -5.14 -11.59 25.08
C TYR A 93 -4.23 -11.82 26.31
N GLN A 94 -3.04 -12.38 26.12
CA GLN A 94 -2.12 -12.72 27.20
C GLN A 94 -1.63 -11.51 28.00
N TYR A 95 -1.41 -10.38 27.31
CA TYR A 95 -0.92 -9.14 27.91
C TYR A 95 -2.03 -8.10 28.17
N ASN A 96 -3.30 -8.46 27.98
CA ASN A 96 -4.46 -7.55 28.12
C ASN A 96 -4.30 -6.23 27.34
N LEU A 97 -3.70 -6.29 26.16
CA LEU A 97 -3.43 -5.11 25.33
C LEU A 97 -4.73 -4.60 24.67
N PRO A 98 -4.79 -3.32 24.27
CA PRO A 98 -5.91 -2.82 23.50
C PRO A 98 -6.02 -3.54 22.12
N PRO A 99 -7.23 -3.68 21.55
CA PRO A 99 -7.44 -4.30 20.24
C PRO A 99 -6.71 -3.58 19.09
N THR A 100 -6.40 -2.30 19.27
CA THR A 100 -5.64 -1.49 18.31
C THR A 100 -4.84 -0.42 19.06
N SER A 101 -4.01 0.33 18.34
CA SER A 101 -3.46 1.58 18.89
C SER A 101 -4.61 2.56 19.10
N LEU A 102 -4.91 2.86 20.35
CA LEU A 102 -5.99 3.76 20.78
C LEU A 102 -5.40 5.13 21.09
N THR A 103 -6.14 6.19 20.76
CA THR A 103 -5.73 7.59 20.99
C THR A 103 -6.58 8.27 22.06
N ASN A 104 -7.32 7.50 22.87
CA ASN A 104 -8.12 8.04 23.95
C ASN A 104 -7.22 8.49 25.14
N PRO A 105 -7.68 9.45 25.97
CA PRO A 105 -6.86 10.02 27.04
C PRO A 105 -6.43 9.06 28.16
N LEU A 106 -7.01 7.86 28.24
CA LEU A 106 -6.69 6.86 29.27
C LEU A 106 -5.50 6.00 28.90
N VAL A 107 -5.10 6.00 27.62
CA VAL A 107 -3.94 5.26 27.16
C VAL A 107 -2.69 5.95 27.68
N THR A 108 -2.00 5.30 28.61
CA THR A 108 -0.72 5.79 29.11
C THR A 108 0.37 5.61 28.07
N SER A 109 1.46 6.37 28.19
CA SER A 109 2.64 6.21 27.35
C SER A 109 3.24 4.81 27.46
N GLU A 110 3.18 4.21 28.64
CA GLU A 110 3.63 2.83 28.89
C GLU A 110 2.79 1.82 28.10
N MET A 111 1.46 1.90 28.17
CA MET A 111 0.57 1.01 27.42
C MET A 111 0.77 1.15 25.90
N SER A 112 0.96 2.38 25.42
CA SER A 112 1.25 2.64 24.01
C SER A 112 2.60 2.02 23.59
N ASN A 113 3.64 2.22 24.39
CA ASN A 113 4.96 1.62 24.15
C ASN A 113 4.91 0.10 24.16
N GLU A 114 4.21 -0.51 25.12
CA GLU A 114 4.06 -1.96 25.19
C GLU A 114 3.34 -2.52 23.96
N TYR A 115 2.26 -1.86 23.52
CA TYR A 115 1.58 -2.21 22.27
C TYR A 115 2.50 -2.08 21.05
N MET A 116 3.29 -1.01 20.97
CA MET A 116 4.24 -0.80 19.89
C MET A 116 5.29 -1.91 19.82
N GLN A 117 5.85 -2.28 20.98
CA GLN A 117 6.90 -3.28 21.09
C GLN A 117 6.40 -4.72 20.90
N LYS A 118 5.20 -5.05 21.38
CA LYS A 118 4.67 -6.43 21.32
C LYS A 118 3.83 -6.72 20.09
N ILE A 119 3.18 -5.71 19.49
CA ILE A 119 2.17 -5.89 18.44
C ILE A 119 2.46 -5.07 17.19
N TYR A 120 2.81 -3.79 17.30
CA TYR A 120 2.81 -2.91 16.13
C TYR A 120 4.05 -3.07 15.25
N CYS A 121 5.24 -3.05 15.84
CA CYS A 121 6.51 -3.06 15.11
C CYS A 121 7.03 -4.46 14.73
N PRO A 122 6.83 -5.53 15.51
CA PRO A 122 7.39 -6.84 15.17
C PRO A 122 6.89 -7.41 13.84
N SER A 123 7.77 -8.01 13.06
CA SER A 123 7.42 -8.57 11.74
C SER A 123 6.36 -9.67 11.79
N TRP A 124 6.42 -10.54 12.80
CA TRP A 124 5.54 -11.71 12.90
C TRP A 124 4.09 -11.35 13.21
N THR A 125 3.83 -10.25 13.94
CA THR A 125 2.47 -9.73 14.18
C THR A 125 1.95 -8.89 13.01
N ARG A 126 2.81 -8.59 12.02
CA ARG A 126 2.50 -7.74 10.87
C ARG A 126 2.48 -8.46 9.52
N ALA A 127 2.83 -9.74 9.48
CA ALA A 127 2.92 -10.54 8.25
C ALA A 127 1.58 -10.79 7.53
N SER A 128 0.43 -10.64 8.20
CA SER A 128 -0.91 -10.98 7.64
C SER A 128 -1.22 -10.39 6.26
N PRO A 129 -1.19 -9.06 6.04
CA PRO A 129 -1.44 -8.48 4.73
C PRO A 129 -0.42 -8.90 3.67
N TRP A 130 0.83 -9.13 4.07
CA TRP A 130 1.89 -9.59 3.16
C TRP A 130 1.61 -11.02 2.66
N LEU A 131 1.23 -11.94 3.56
CA LEU A 131 0.85 -13.31 3.21
C LEU A 131 -0.41 -13.36 2.32
N VAL A 132 -1.38 -12.48 2.58
CA VAL A 132 -2.57 -12.34 1.71
C VAL A 132 -2.18 -11.84 0.31
N GLY A 133 -1.19 -10.94 0.23
CA GLY A 133 -0.56 -10.56 -1.04
C GLY A 133 0.09 -11.73 -1.77
N VAL A 134 0.78 -12.64 -1.07
CA VAL A 134 1.35 -13.86 -1.65
C VAL A 134 0.27 -14.77 -2.24
N TRP A 135 -0.88 -14.92 -1.56
CA TRP A 135 -2.04 -15.64 -2.10
C TRP A 135 -2.52 -15.04 -3.42
N LEU A 136 -2.69 -13.73 -3.48
CA LEU A 136 -3.10 -13.04 -4.71
C LEU A 136 -2.06 -13.23 -5.83
N GLY A 137 -0.78 -13.07 -5.51
CA GLY A 137 0.31 -13.28 -6.47
C GLY A 137 0.30 -14.69 -7.04
N TYR A 138 0.09 -15.70 -6.19
CA TYR A 138 -0.06 -17.09 -6.63
C TYR A 138 -1.30 -17.30 -7.54
N ILE A 139 -2.44 -16.70 -7.20
CA ILE A 139 -3.67 -16.79 -8.00
C ILE A 139 -3.46 -16.18 -9.40
N ILE A 140 -2.89 -14.97 -9.47
CA ILE A 140 -2.61 -14.27 -10.73
C ILE A 140 -1.55 -15.03 -11.55
N TYR A 141 -0.50 -15.54 -10.91
CA TYR A 141 0.52 -16.35 -11.58
C TYR A 141 -0.07 -17.60 -12.24
N ARG A 142 -0.99 -18.29 -11.54
CA ARG A 142 -1.68 -19.48 -12.07
C ARG A 142 -2.70 -19.16 -13.15
N GLN A 143 -3.29 -17.97 -13.08
CA GLN A 143 -4.24 -17.44 -14.05
C GLN A 143 -3.58 -17.16 -15.41
N GLY A 144 -2.34 -16.68 -15.42
CA GLY A 144 -1.64 -16.30 -16.64
C GLY A 144 -2.34 -15.15 -17.36
N ASN A 145 -2.48 -15.24 -18.69
CA ASN A 145 -3.08 -14.17 -19.51
C ASN A 145 -4.61 -14.26 -19.64
N THR A 146 -5.23 -15.30 -19.06
CA THR A 146 -6.69 -15.50 -19.16
C THR A 146 -7.38 -14.73 -18.04
N ARG A 147 -8.54 -14.11 -18.29
CA ARG A 147 -9.35 -13.48 -17.23
C ARG A 147 -10.28 -14.49 -16.56
N TYR A 148 -10.43 -14.42 -15.24
CA TYR A 148 -11.47 -15.18 -14.54
C TYR A 148 -12.85 -14.65 -14.94
N LYS A 149 -13.73 -15.55 -15.39
CA LYS A 149 -15.12 -15.23 -15.64
C LYS A 149 -15.92 -15.45 -14.35
N MET A 150 -16.31 -14.37 -13.70
CA MET A 150 -17.19 -14.38 -12.53
C MET A 150 -18.60 -13.92 -12.93
N ASN A 151 -19.61 -14.51 -12.28
CA ASN A 151 -20.99 -14.07 -12.44
C ASN A 151 -21.21 -12.73 -11.72
N ALA A 152 -22.20 -11.94 -12.17
CA ALA A 152 -22.49 -10.62 -11.61
C ALA A 152 -22.76 -10.67 -10.09
N LEU A 153 -23.44 -11.72 -9.62
CA LEU A 153 -23.70 -11.92 -8.19
C LEU A 153 -22.40 -12.01 -7.38
N THR A 154 -21.42 -12.81 -7.82
CA THR A 154 -20.13 -12.98 -7.14
C THR A 154 -19.38 -11.66 -7.04
N VAL A 155 -19.41 -10.85 -8.10
CA VAL A 155 -18.75 -9.54 -8.16
C VAL A 155 -19.41 -8.57 -7.18
N THR A 156 -20.73 -8.49 -7.20
CA THR A 156 -21.49 -7.61 -6.29
C THR A 156 -21.33 -8.01 -4.84
N VAL A 157 -21.39 -9.31 -4.52
CA VAL A 157 -21.15 -9.82 -3.17
C VAL A 157 -19.71 -9.53 -2.72
N GLY A 158 -18.72 -9.72 -3.59
CA GLY A 158 -17.34 -9.41 -3.24
C GLY A 158 -17.10 -7.92 -2.98
N TRP A 159 -17.65 -7.02 -3.80
CA TRP A 159 -17.55 -5.57 -3.57
C TRP A 159 -18.28 -5.11 -2.31
N THR A 160 -19.48 -5.63 -2.05
CA THR A 160 -20.24 -5.31 -0.83
C THR A 160 -19.54 -5.81 0.42
N LEU A 161 -19.05 -7.06 0.43
CA LEU A 161 -18.27 -7.60 1.54
C LEU A 161 -16.97 -6.83 1.76
N ALA A 162 -16.25 -6.47 0.69
CA ALA A 162 -15.03 -5.70 0.79
C ALA A 162 -15.28 -4.29 1.36
N ALA A 163 -16.36 -3.62 0.91
CA ALA A 163 -16.74 -2.31 1.42
C ALA A 163 -17.15 -2.36 2.90
N ILE A 164 -18.03 -3.30 3.28
CA ILE A 164 -18.46 -3.48 4.67
C ILE A 164 -17.25 -3.80 5.56
N THR A 165 -16.41 -4.76 5.16
CA THR A 165 -15.22 -5.14 5.93
C THR A 165 -14.24 -3.97 6.05
N GLY A 166 -13.99 -3.22 4.98
CA GLY A 166 -13.14 -2.03 5.00
C GLY A 166 -13.67 -0.96 5.95
N LEU A 167 -14.98 -0.68 5.90
CA LEU A 167 -15.63 0.26 6.82
C LEU A 167 -15.55 -0.22 8.28
N LEU A 168 -15.76 -1.50 8.55
CA LEU A 168 -15.62 -2.07 9.90
C LEU A 168 -14.19 -1.99 10.42
N VAL A 169 -13.19 -2.20 9.58
CA VAL A 169 -11.77 -2.06 9.98
C VAL A 169 -11.41 -0.60 10.24
N VAL A 170 -11.94 0.36 9.47
CA VAL A 170 -11.62 1.79 9.66
C VAL A 170 -12.39 2.41 10.84
N PHE A 171 -13.69 2.12 10.95
CA PHE A 171 -14.59 2.78 11.90
C PHE A 171 -14.97 1.91 13.11
N GLY A 172 -14.65 0.61 13.10
CA GLY A 172 -15.09 -0.32 14.15
C GLY A 172 -14.56 0.00 15.55
N MET A 173 -13.46 0.74 15.66
CA MET A 173 -12.88 1.18 16.94
C MET A 173 -13.25 2.62 17.30
N TYR A 174 -14.23 3.23 16.63
CA TYR A 174 -14.66 4.60 16.92
C TYR A 174 -15.13 4.77 18.37
N SER A 175 -15.95 3.83 18.87
CA SER A 175 -16.44 3.84 20.25
C SER A 175 -15.30 3.74 21.27
N TYR A 176 -14.30 2.88 21.02
CA TYR A 176 -13.11 2.71 21.86
C TYR A 176 -12.20 3.95 21.91
N ASN A 177 -12.28 4.82 20.90
CA ASN A 177 -11.51 6.08 20.87
C ASN A 177 -12.30 7.28 21.44
N ARG A 178 -13.63 7.21 21.52
CA ARG A 178 -14.50 8.32 21.93
C ARG A 178 -15.07 8.16 23.33
N VAL A 179 -15.39 6.94 23.71
CA VAL A 179 -15.95 6.61 25.01
C VAL A 179 -14.82 6.04 25.86
N VAL A 180 -14.76 6.47 27.11
CA VAL A 180 -13.95 5.83 28.15
C VAL A 180 -14.49 4.41 28.32
N VAL A 181 -13.89 3.45 27.61
CA VAL A 181 -14.21 2.03 27.79
C VAL A 181 -13.53 1.59 29.09
N PRO A 182 -14.26 1.09 30.09
CA PRO A 182 -13.65 0.61 31.32
C PRO A 182 -12.72 -0.56 31.00
N MET A 183 -11.51 -0.53 31.58
CA MET A 183 -10.65 -1.71 31.60
C MET A 183 -11.22 -2.74 32.58
N PRO A 184 -11.23 -4.05 32.25
CA PRO A 184 -10.61 -4.69 31.08
C PRO A 184 -11.42 -4.57 29.78
N TYR A 185 -10.71 -4.58 28.64
CA TYR A 185 -11.33 -4.61 27.31
C TYR A 185 -12.12 -5.90 27.10
N GLU A 186 -13.14 -5.85 26.23
CA GLU A 186 -13.91 -7.03 25.87
C GLU A 186 -13.03 -8.03 25.11
N VAL A 187 -12.95 -9.27 25.63
CA VAL A 187 -12.10 -10.34 25.08
C VAL A 187 -12.41 -10.63 23.61
N MET A 188 -13.70 -10.65 23.24
CA MET A 188 -14.09 -10.89 21.85
C MET A 188 -13.57 -9.80 20.92
N THR A 189 -13.67 -8.53 21.34
CA THR A 189 -13.13 -7.41 20.56
C THR A 189 -11.60 -7.49 20.46
N GLN A 190 -10.90 -7.78 21.56
CA GLN A 190 -9.44 -7.96 21.58
C GLN A 190 -8.96 -9.05 20.62
N VAL A 191 -9.60 -10.22 20.64
CA VAL A 191 -9.16 -11.38 19.86
C VAL A 191 -9.58 -11.24 18.39
N VAL A 192 -10.86 -10.96 18.13
CA VAL A 192 -11.41 -10.92 16.77
C VAL A 192 -10.89 -9.70 16.02
N TYR A 193 -11.04 -8.50 16.60
CA TYR A 193 -10.55 -7.30 15.96
C TYR A 193 -9.04 -7.24 16.03
N GLY A 194 -8.43 -7.40 17.21
CA GLY A 194 -7.00 -7.20 17.38
C GLY A 194 -6.11 -8.15 16.59
N GLY A 195 -6.52 -9.42 16.44
CA GLY A 195 -5.83 -10.37 15.56
C GLY A 195 -6.26 -10.26 14.09
N GLY A 196 -7.57 -10.08 13.83
CA GLY A 196 -8.16 -10.24 12.51
C GLY A 196 -8.14 -9.00 11.62
N HIS A 197 -8.16 -7.78 12.17
CA HIS A 197 -8.39 -6.57 11.38
C HIS A 197 -7.33 -6.34 10.29
N ARG A 198 -6.06 -6.68 10.56
CA ARG A 198 -4.95 -6.55 9.58
C ARG A 198 -5.08 -7.54 8.44
N LEU A 199 -5.50 -8.76 8.75
CA LEU A 199 -5.77 -9.80 7.74
C LEU A 199 -6.98 -9.40 6.88
N ALA A 200 -8.04 -8.93 7.53
CA ALA A 200 -9.25 -8.45 6.88
C ALA A 200 -8.95 -7.26 5.94
N TRP A 201 -8.15 -6.29 6.39
CA TRP A 201 -7.70 -5.19 5.54
C TRP A 201 -6.91 -5.67 4.32
N GLY A 202 -5.98 -6.61 4.51
CA GLY A 202 -5.25 -7.24 3.42
C GLY A 202 -6.18 -7.92 2.40
N ALA A 203 -7.20 -8.64 2.89
CA ALA A 203 -8.18 -9.31 2.04
C ALA A 203 -9.03 -8.31 1.23
N VAL A 204 -9.43 -7.18 1.84
CA VAL A 204 -10.13 -6.08 1.15
C VAL A 204 -9.29 -5.55 -0.01
N LEU A 205 -8.02 -5.22 0.25
CA LEU A 205 -7.12 -4.71 -0.80
C LEU A 205 -6.87 -5.74 -1.90
N VAL A 206 -6.69 -7.01 -1.53
CA VAL A 206 -6.51 -8.10 -2.50
C VAL A 206 -7.76 -8.26 -3.38
N TRP A 207 -8.96 -8.16 -2.82
CA TRP A 207 -10.18 -8.18 -3.62
C TRP A 207 -10.24 -7.01 -4.61
N VAL A 208 -9.93 -5.79 -4.17
CA VAL A 208 -9.89 -4.60 -5.05
C VAL A 208 -8.93 -4.82 -6.21
N VAL A 209 -7.70 -5.27 -5.93
CA VAL A 209 -6.70 -5.54 -6.98
C VAL A 209 -7.17 -6.67 -7.91
N PHE A 210 -7.68 -7.77 -7.36
CA PHE A 210 -8.16 -8.91 -8.13
C PHE A 210 -9.34 -8.54 -9.05
N ALA A 211 -10.32 -7.79 -8.54
CA ALA A 211 -11.47 -7.35 -9.29
C ALA A 211 -11.06 -6.38 -10.41
N CYS A 212 -10.19 -5.40 -10.12
CA CYS A 212 -9.65 -4.47 -11.12
C CYS A 212 -8.86 -5.21 -12.20
N HIS A 213 -7.97 -6.13 -11.82
CA HIS A 213 -7.16 -6.92 -12.76
C HIS A 213 -8.02 -7.74 -13.74
N ASN A 214 -9.14 -8.30 -13.26
CA ASN A 214 -10.06 -9.10 -14.08
C ASN A 214 -11.09 -8.27 -14.86
N GLY A 215 -11.08 -6.94 -14.73
CA GLY A 215 -12.00 -6.04 -15.44
C GLY A 215 -13.34 -5.79 -14.74
N TYR A 216 -13.47 -6.19 -13.47
CA TYR A 216 -14.67 -6.00 -12.63
C TYR A 216 -14.56 -4.77 -11.70
N GLY A 217 -13.65 -3.84 -11.99
CA GLY A 217 -13.41 -2.67 -11.13
C GLY A 217 -14.19 -1.41 -11.49
N GLY A 218 -14.78 -1.31 -12.69
CA GLY A 218 -15.59 -0.16 -13.11
C GLY A 218 -14.93 1.19 -12.80
N LEU A 219 -15.63 2.05 -12.06
CA LEU A 219 -15.15 3.36 -11.61
C LEU A 219 -13.89 3.29 -10.74
N VAL A 220 -13.79 2.28 -9.86
CA VAL A 220 -12.64 2.09 -8.98
C VAL A 220 -11.38 1.83 -9.79
N ASN A 221 -11.48 0.98 -10.82
CA ASN A 221 -10.35 0.76 -11.73
C ASN A 221 -9.98 2.05 -12.46
N GLY A 222 -10.96 2.78 -13.00
CA GLY A 222 -10.71 4.05 -13.70
C GLY A 222 -9.97 5.08 -12.84
N PHE A 223 -10.36 5.22 -11.57
CA PHE A 223 -9.68 6.08 -10.61
C PHE A 223 -8.26 5.59 -10.29
N LEU A 224 -8.10 4.31 -9.93
CA LEU A 224 -6.80 3.75 -9.51
C LEU A 224 -5.79 3.64 -10.66
N SER A 225 -6.25 3.43 -11.90
CA SER A 225 -5.39 3.37 -13.08
C SER A 225 -5.09 4.74 -13.69
N HIS A 226 -5.58 5.83 -13.09
CA HIS A 226 -5.40 7.16 -13.65
C HIS A 226 -3.91 7.56 -13.70
N PRO A 227 -3.40 8.11 -14.83
CA PRO A 227 -1.97 8.43 -14.98
C PRO A 227 -1.39 9.41 -13.95
N VAL A 228 -2.24 10.24 -13.33
CA VAL A 228 -1.83 11.17 -12.26
C VAL A 228 -1.14 10.47 -11.09
N TRP A 229 -1.46 9.19 -10.85
CA TRP A 229 -0.86 8.42 -9.77
C TRP A 229 0.56 7.94 -10.09
N GLN A 230 0.97 7.91 -11.35
CA GLN A 230 2.30 7.43 -11.75
C GLN A 230 3.45 8.21 -11.09
N PRO A 231 3.51 9.56 -11.14
CA PRO A 231 4.57 10.30 -10.45
C PRO A 231 4.52 10.13 -8.93
N VAL A 232 3.33 10.16 -8.33
CA VAL A 232 3.16 10.00 -6.87
C VAL A 232 3.60 8.59 -6.42
N SER A 233 3.27 7.57 -7.21
CA SER A 233 3.68 6.18 -6.95
C SER A 233 5.20 6.02 -6.95
N ARG A 234 5.90 6.69 -7.88
CA ARG A 234 7.38 6.67 -7.92
C ARG A 234 8.02 7.38 -6.72
N LEU A 235 7.36 8.39 -6.16
CA LEU A 235 7.84 9.13 -4.99
C LEU A 235 7.41 8.52 -3.65
N THR A 236 6.66 7.41 -3.65
CA THR A 236 6.04 6.87 -2.43
C THR A 236 7.09 6.49 -1.39
N TYR A 237 8.23 5.92 -1.79
CA TYR A 237 9.30 5.54 -0.88
C TYR A 237 9.94 6.75 -0.17
N THR A 238 10.34 7.78 -0.92
CA THR A 238 10.92 9.00 -0.32
C THR A 238 9.90 9.80 0.48
N THR A 239 8.64 9.80 0.03
CA THR A 239 7.50 10.37 0.78
C THR A 239 7.33 9.68 2.13
N TYR A 240 7.37 8.35 2.15
CA TYR A 240 7.30 7.57 3.38
C TYR A 240 8.42 7.92 4.37
N LEU A 241 9.66 8.02 3.88
CA LEU A 241 10.81 8.36 4.71
C LEU A 241 10.76 9.79 5.27
N LEU A 242 10.18 10.74 4.55
CA LEU A 242 10.12 12.14 4.97
C LEU A 242 8.88 12.51 5.78
N ALA A 243 7.79 11.76 5.63
CA ALA A 243 6.48 12.13 6.18
C ALA A 243 6.51 12.35 7.72
N LEU A 244 6.97 11.37 8.51
CA LEU A 244 6.98 11.51 9.97
C LEU A 244 7.96 12.57 10.50
N PRO A 245 9.22 12.67 10.00
CA PRO A 245 10.11 13.75 10.39
C PRO A 245 9.52 15.13 10.08
N LEU A 246 8.92 15.31 8.90
CA LEU A 246 8.29 16.58 8.55
C LEU A 246 7.06 16.90 9.41
N GLN A 247 6.18 15.92 9.64
CA GLN A 247 5.04 16.11 10.54
C GLN A 247 5.49 16.51 11.95
N SER A 248 6.55 15.88 12.44
CA SER A 248 7.14 16.20 13.74
C SER A 248 7.70 17.62 13.76
N ILE A 249 8.49 18.03 12.75
CA ILE A 249 9.02 19.39 12.61
C ILE A 249 7.88 20.41 12.60
N LEU A 250 6.82 20.17 11.81
CA LEU A 250 5.66 21.05 11.74
C LEU A 250 4.95 21.15 13.11
N HIS A 251 4.80 20.04 13.81
CA HIS A 251 4.20 20.00 15.14
C HIS A 251 5.01 20.80 16.18
N TYR A 252 6.33 20.63 16.24
CA TYR A 252 7.20 21.37 17.15
C TYR A 252 7.18 22.88 16.85
N ASN A 253 7.16 23.26 15.58
CA ASN A 253 7.13 24.67 15.15
C ASN A 253 5.76 25.33 15.30
N THR A 254 4.66 24.58 15.38
CA THR A 254 3.29 25.15 15.55
C THR A 254 2.86 25.20 17.00
N SER A 255 3.39 24.32 17.84
CA SER A 255 3.04 24.23 19.27
C SER A 255 3.87 25.19 20.15
N GLN A 256 4.14 26.42 19.67
CA GLN A 256 5.05 27.39 20.30
C GLN A 256 4.47 28.05 21.57
N GLY A 257 4.18 27.24 22.60
CA GLY A 257 3.84 27.72 23.95
C GLY A 257 2.35 27.74 24.30
N GLY A 258 1.48 27.21 23.44
CA GLY A 258 0.04 27.05 23.69
C GLY A 258 -0.43 25.60 23.56
N ALA A 259 -1.60 25.28 24.13
CA ALA A 259 -2.23 23.98 23.93
C ALA A 259 -2.53 23.75 22.44
N TYR A 260 -2.03 22.64 21.87
CA TYR A 260 -2.45 22.22 20.54
C TYR A 260 -3.91 21.76 20.60
N TYR A 261 -4.82 22.57 20.06
CA TYR A 261 -6.23 22.21 20.02
C TYR A 261 -6.48 21.18 18.92
N PHE A 262 -6.73 19.93 19.33
CA PHE A 262 -7.14 18.84 18.45
C PHE A 262 -8.57 19.06 17.94
N THR A 263 -8.71 19.93 16.93
CA THR A 263 -9.97 20.17 16.23
C THR A 263 -9.93 19.53 14.84
N HIS A 264 -11.09 19.22 14.28
CA HIS A 264 -11.20 18.66 12.93
C HIS A 264 -10.53 19.58 11.90
N LEU A 265 -10.76 20.89 11.99
CA LEU A 265 -10.19 21.87 11.07
C LEU A 265 -8.66 21.95 11.19
N ASN A 266 -8.10 22.03 12.41
CA ASN A 266 -6.66 22.05 12.62
C ASN A 266 -5.99 20.77 12.11
N THR A 267 -6.65 19.62 12.30
CA THR A 267 -6.15 18.32 11.83
C THR A 267 -6.14 18.26 10.30
N ILE A 268 -7.20 18.75 9.64
CA ILE A 268 -7.26 18.84 8.17
C ILE A 268 -6.16 19.76 7.64
N ILE A 269 -6.04 20.97 8.19
CA ILE A 269 -5.00 21.94 7.78
C ILE A 269 -3.61 21.35 7.97
N SER A 270 -3.34 20.72 9.12
CA SER A 270 -2.04 20.09 9.40
C SER A 270 -1.74 18.95 8.43
N THR A 271 -2.74 18.12 8.10
CA THR A 271 -2.59 16.99 7.17
C THR A 271 -2.33 17.48 5.75
N VAL A 272 -3.11 18.44 5.25
CA VAL A 272 -2.93 19.01 3.92
C VAL A 272 -1.56 19.69 3.82
N GLY A 273 -1.18 20.48 4.83
CA GLY A 273 0.14 21.11 4.91
C GLY A 273 1.27 20.09 4.87
N ALA A 274 1.17 19.01 5.65
CA ALA A 274 2.17 17.95 5.65
C ALA A 274 2.29 17.28 4.27
N VAL A 275 1.18 16.93 3.61
CA VAL A 275 1.20 16.30 2.28
C VAL A 275 1.81 17.23 1.22
N VAL A 276 1.34 18.49 1.16
CA VAL A 276 1.79 19.48 0.18
C VAL A 276 3.27 19.80 0.33
N LEU A 277 3.80 19.83 1.56
CA LEU A 277 5.22 20.06 1.81
C LEU A 277 6.09 18.82 1.59
N THR A 278 5.56 17.62 1.90
CA THR A 278 6.33 16.38 1.78
C THR A 278 6.56 16.02 0.32
N LEU A 279 5.59 16.21 -0.58
CA LEU A 279 5.72 15.77 -1.97
C LEU A 279 6.88 16.46 -2.75
N PRO A 280 7.04 17.80 -2.74
CA PRO A 280 8.18 18.46 -3.38
C PRO A 280 9.52 18.06 -2.75
N LEU A 281 9.58 17.92 -1.42
CA LEU A 281 10.82 17.52 -0.75
C LEU A 281 11.19 16.07 -1.07
N SER A 282 10.19 15.21 -1.24
CA SER A 282 10.36 13.82 -1.65
C SER A 282 10.86 13.69 -3.07
N LEU A 283 10.42 14.58 -3.97
CA LEU A 283 10.98 14.70 -5.31
C LEU A 283 12.46 15.10 -5.26
N LEU A 284 12.80 16.13 -4.48
CA LEU A 284 14.20 16.55 -4.33
C LEU A 284 15.07 15.42 -3.77
N LEU A 285 14.60 14.72 -2.73
CA LEU A 285 15.33 13.60 -2.14
C LEU A 285 15.48 12.42 -3.12
N SER A 286 14.43 12.09 -3.88
CA SER A 286 14.49 11.02 -4.88
C SER A 286 15.48 11.37 -6.00
N LEU A 287 15.52 12.62 -6.47
CA LEU A 287 16.49 13.05 -7.47
C LEU A 287 17.93 13.05 -6.94
N LEU A 288 18.16 13.51 -5.71
CA LEU A 288 19.52 13.66 -5.16
C LEU A 288 20.13 12.37 -4.61
N ALA A 289 19.31 11.44 -4.09
CA ALA A 289 19.80 10.24 -3.42
C ALA A 289 19.39 8.95 -4.13
N GLU A 290 18.11 8.76 -4.41
CA GLU A 290 17.60 7.50 -4.96
C GLU A 290 17.98 7.30 -6.44
N SER A 291 17.75 8.32 -7.26
CA SER A 291 18.01 8.26 -8.71
C SER A 291 19.47 8.01 -9.10
N PRO A 292 20.50 8.61 -8.45
CA PRO A 292 21.88 8.29 -8.77
C PRO A 292 22.26 6.87 -8.34
N VAL A 293 21.71 6.37 -7.23
CA VAL A 293 21.97 4.99 -6.75
C VAL A 293 21.38 3.98 -7.72
N VAL A 294 20.12 4.16 -8.15
CA VAL A 294 19.50 3.31 -9.19
C VAL A 294 20.25 3.40 -10.51
N GLY A 295 20.76 4.58 -10.87
CA GLY A 295 21.61 4.77 -12.04
C GLY A 295 22.92 3.99 -11.94
N LEU A 296 23.59 4.05 -10.79
CA LEU A 296 24.83 3.33 -10.51
C LEU A 296 24.64 1.82 -10.48
N GLU A 297 23.57 1.34 -9.84
CA GLU A 297 23.18 -0.07 -9.83
C GLU A 297 23.02 -0.61 -11.26
N ARG A 298 22.31 0.13 -12.12
CA ARG A 298 22.14 -0.24 -13.52
C ARG A 298 23.44 -0.25 -14.30
N LEU A 299 24.43 0.55 -13.93
CA LEU A 299 25.75 0.53 -14.58
C LEU A 299 26.60 -0.65 -14.09
N LEU A 300 26.56 -0.95 -12.80
CA LEU A 300 27.33 -2.04 -12.18
C LEU A 300 26.77 -3.43 -12.52
N LEU A 301 25.46 -3.57 -12.54
CA LEU A 301 24.77 -4.85 -12.77
C LEU A 301 24.37 -5.09 -14.22
N ARG A 302 24.68 -4.16 -15.15
CA ARG A 302 24.48 -4.40 -16.58
C ARG A 302 25.38 -5.54 -17.03
N PRO A 303 24.82 -6.68 -17.49
CA PRO A 303 25.63 -7.67 -18.17
C PRO A 303 26.18 -7.04 -19.44
N ASN A 304 27.47 -7.25 -19.72
CA ASN A 304 28.17 -6.79 -20.92
C ASN A 304 27.69 -7.53 -22.19
N HIS A 305 26.38 -7.65 -22.40
CA HIS A 305 25.84 -8.12 -23.66
C HIS A 305 25.54 -6.94 -24.58
N SER A 306 26.52 -6.65 -25.42
CA SER A 306 26.38 -5.93 -26.67
C SER A 306 25.42 -6.68 -27.61
N THR A 307 24.11 -6.59 -27.38
CA THR A 307 23.11 -6.93 -28.40
C THR A 307 22.70 -5.65 -29.12
N PRO A 308 22.85 -5.56 -30.46
CA PRO A 308 22.41 -4.41 -31.24
C PRO A 308 20.93 -4.16 -31.00
N ARG A 309 20.56 -2.90 -30.76
CA ARG A 309 19.16 -2.47 -30.67
C ARG A 309 18.43 -2.88 -31.97
N PRO A 310 17.28 -3.58 -31.92
CA PRO A 310 16.50 -3.84 -33.13
C PRO A 310 16.13 -2.51 -33.78
N ALA A 311 16.36 -2.41 -35.09
CA ALA A 311 15.96 -1.23 -35.86
C ALA A 311 14.44 -0.98 -35.70
N PRO A 312 13.99 0.28 -35.65
CA PRO A 312 12.56 0.58 -35.62
C PRO A 312 11.86 -0.03 -36.85
N PRO A 313 10.63 -0.55 -36.70
CA PRO A 313 9.87 -1.05 -37.84
C PRO A 313 9.68 0.06 -38.87
N SER A 314 10.07 -0.20 -40.11
CA SER A 314 9.74 0.67 -41.25
C SER A 314 8.23 0.78 -41.38
N GLU A 315 7.71 2.00 -41.51
CA GLU A 315 6.30 2.29 -41.78
C GLU A 315 5.82 1.51 -43.01
N GLU A 316 4.99 0.50 -42.78
CA GLU A 316 4.21 -0.16 -43.81
C GLU A 316 3.10 0.83 -44.24
N LYS A 317 3.26 1.40 -45.44
CA LYS A 317 2.26 2.30 -46.05
C LYS A 317 0.89 1.60 -46.06
N ALA A 318 -0.06 2.15 -45.33
CA ALA A 318 -1.45 1.71 -45.36
C ALA A 318 -1.99 1.76 -46.80
N ALA A 319 -2.52 0.64 -47.27
CA ALA A 319 -3.24 0.56 -48.54
C ALA A 319 -4.51 1.42 -48.50
N PRO A 320 -4.92 2.07 -49.61
CA PRO A 320 -6.12 2.90 -49.63
C PRO A 320 -7.39 2.05 -49.45
N PRO A 321 -8.44 2.60 -48.80
CA PRO A 321 -9.67 1.89 -48.54
C PRO A 321 -10.41 1.53 -49.85
N PRO A 322 -11.18 0.41 -49.87
CA PRO A 322 -11.90 -0.04 -51.05
C PRO A 322 -13.03 0.93 -51.44
N PRO A 323 -13.41 0.99 -52.74
CA PRO A 323 -14.42 1.92 -53.22
C PRO A 323 -15.83 1.55 -52.72
N ILE A 324 -16.59 2.58 -52.34
CA ILE A 324 -17.98 2.48 -51.92
C ILE A 324 -18.85 2.20 -53.15
N ASN A 325 -19.61 1.10 -53.11
CA ASN A 325 -20.52 0.69 -54.19
C ASN A 325 -21.86 1.44 -54.03
N PRO A 326 -22.37 2.16 -55.05
CA PRO A 326 -23.60 2.95 -54.93
C PRO A 326 -24.80 2.07 -55.31
N ALA A 327 -25.36 1.38 -54.32
CA ALA A 327 -26.66 0.73 -54.48
C ALA A 327 -27.45 0.94 -53.19
N PHE A 328 -28.21 2.04 -53.15
CA PHE A 328 -29.53 2.17 -52.53
C PHE A 328 -29.94 3.65 -52.66
N ARG A 329 -30.36 4.02 -53.87
CA ARG A 329 -31.10 5.25 -54.15
C ARG A 329 -32.52 4.82 -54.54
N ASN A 330 -33.50 5.47 -53.89
CA ASN A 330 -34.94 5.54 -54.19
C ASN A 330 -35.86 4.67 -53.32
N GLY A 331 -36.84 5.33 -52.68
CA GLY A 331 -37.99 4.74 -52.01
C GLY A 331 -38.52 5.64 -50.89
N GLU A 332 -39.65 6.30 -51.14
CA GLU A 332 -40.25 7.43 -50.44
C GLU A 332 -40.93 7.17 -49.06
N MET A 333 -41.09 8.29 -48.33
CA MET A 333 -42.20 8.73 -47.46
C MET A 333 -42.57 7.95 -46.19
N ALA A 334 -42.38 8.58 -45.02
CA ALA A 334 -43.46 9.18 -44.22
C ALA A 334 -42.90 9.98 -43.03
N GLU A 335 -43.62 11.06 -42.69
CA GLU A 335 -43.49 12.01 -41.56
C GLU A 335 -43.39 11.26 -40.21
N GLU A 336 -42.82 11.78 -39.11
CA GLU A 336 -43.13 13.03 -38.42
C GLU A 336 -42.21 13.13 -37.15
N GLY A 337 -41.88 14.34 -36.68
CA GLY A 337 -41.62 14.56 -35.24
C GLY A 337 -40.17 14.71 -34.73
N THR A 338 -39.58 15.89 -34.94
CA THR A 338 -38.84 16.73 -33.97
C THR A 338 -38.10 16.10 -32.77
N SER A 339 -36.76 16.21 -32.77
CA SER A 339 -35.98 17.11 -31.89
C SER A 339 -34.55 16.58 -31.59
N THR A 340 -33.57 17.38 -32.05
CA THR A 340 -32.24 17.63 -31.47
C THR A 340 -31.74 16.76 -30.29
N THR A 341 -30.55 16.17 -30.41
CA THR A 341 -29.30 16.64 -29.72
C THR A 341 -28.11 15.69 -29.99
N THR A 342 -27.12 16.24 -30.68
CA THR A 342 -25.66 16.14 -30.49
C THR A 342 -24.98 14.81 -30.13
N THR A 343 -24.27 14.32 -31.14
CA THR A 343 -23.09 13.46 -31.17
C THR A 343 -22.02 13.82 -30.12
N THR A 344 -21.41 12.83 -29.46
CA THR A 344 -19.93 12.75 -29.40
C THR A 344 -19.46 11.35 -29.04
N ALA A 345 -18.66 10.79 -29.95
CA ALA A 345 -17.97 9.52 -29.82
C ALA A 345 -16.78 9.63 -28.85
N THR A 346 -16.60 8.63 -27.98
CA THR A 346 -15.35 8.43 -27.26
C THR A 346 -14.60 7.25 -27.87
N ALA A 347 -13.50 7.57 -28.55
CA ALA A 347 -12.53 6.61 -29.06
C ALA A 347 -11.85 5.86 -27.90
N GLY A 348 -11.90 4.53 -27.96
CA GLY A 348 -11.19 3.65 -27.03
C GLY A 348 -9.70 3.61 -27.35
N PHE A 349 -8.86 4.03 -26.41
CA PHE A 349 -7.42 3.79 -26.44
C PHE A 349 -7.11 2.44 -25.78
N SER A 350 -6.59 1.51 -26.57
CA SER A 350 -6.04 0.24 -26.14
C SER A 350 -4.63 0.45 -25.55
N ASN A 351 -4.46 0.14 -24.26
CA ASN A 351 -3.14 0.08 -23.62
C ASN A 351 -2.44 -1.25 -23.94
N PRO A 352 -1.12 -1.26 -24.21
CA PRO A 352 -0.39 -2.49 -24.46
C PRO A 352 -0.22 -3.30 -23.16
N VAL A 353 -0.62 -4.57 -23.27
CA VAL A 353 -0.55 -5.60 -22.24
C VAL A 353 0.92 -5.99 -21.98
N PHE A 354 1.28 -6.14 -20.71
CA PHE A 354 2.54 -6.74 -20.25
C PHE A 354 2.76 -8.11 -20.88
N THR A 355 3.75 -8.23 -21.77
CA THR A 355 4.25 -9.52 -22.27
C THR A 355 5.28 -10.07 -21.29
N VAL A 356 4.89 -11.11 -20.56
CA VAL A 356 5.82 -11.98 -19.82
C VAL A 356 6.42 -12.96 -20.82
N GLU A 357 7.71 -12.80 -21.12
CA GLU A 357 8.47 -13.69 -21.99
C GLU A 357 8.68 -15.03 -21.29
N LYS A 358 8.18 -16.12 -21.89
CA LYS A 358 8.40 -17.48 -21.42
C LYS A 358 9.82 -17.90 -21.82
N VAL A 359 10.69 -18.14 -20.83
CA VAL A 359 11.93 -18.89 -21.05
C VAL A 359 11.58 -20.31 -21.49
N ALA A 360 12.10 -20.66 -22.66
CA ALA A 360 11.84 -21.91 -23.36
C ALA A 360 12.33 -23.14 -22.57
N LYS A 361 11.56 -24.22 -22.70
CA LYS A 361 11.97 -25.58 -22.36
C LYS A 361 13.13 -26.00 -23.28
N GLY A 362 14.20 -26.52 -22.70
CA GLY A 362 15.23 -27.29 -23.41
C GLY A 362 15.42 -28.63 -22.69
N SER A 363 15.05 -29.70 -23.40
CA SER A 363 15.35 -31.13 -23.22
C SER A 363 15.35 -31.73 -21.82
#